data_AF-A0A4Q6EBI8-F1
#
_entry.id   AF-A0A4Q6EBI8-F1
#
_cell.length_a   1.000
_cell.length_b   1.000
_cell.length_c   1.000
_cell.angle_alpha   90.00
_cell.angle_beta   90.00
_cell.angle_gamma   90.00
#
_symmetry.space_group_name_H-M   'P 1'
#
loop_
_entity.id
_entity.type
_entity.pdbx_description
1 polymer ?
#
loop_
_entity_poly.entity_id
_entity_poly.type
_entity_poly.pdbx_seq_one_letter_code
_entity_poly.pdbx_strand_id
1 'polypeptide(L)' 'MIDTQDITPADKDGKYEFKIFYSGREVVCRVEKEQTILHVTIDDNINATLKINADGSLTQTDGNDIPDSSIEFIKKQILG' A
#
# COMPACT_ATOMS: atom_id res chain seq x y z
N MET A 1 4.86 -35.01 4.45
CA MET A 1 5.60 -33.98 5.19
C MET A 1 5.89 -32.90 4.16
N ILE A 2 5.14 -31.79 4.19
CA ILE A 2 5.31 -30.71 3.22
C ILE A 2 6.08 -29.61 3.94
N ASP A 3 7.32 -29.50 3.48
CA ASP A 3 8.22 -28.35 3.47
C ASP A 3 7.90 -27.22 4.44
N THR A 4 8.73 -27.15 5.47
CA THR A 4 8.91 -26.01 6.36
C THR A 4 9.40 -24.81 5.54
N GLN A 5 8.47 -23.97 5.08
CA GLN A 5 8.79 -22.56 4.86
C GLN A 5 8.79 -21.87 6.22
N ASP A 6 9.92 -21.97 6.92
CA ASP A 6 10.29 -21.05 7.99
C ASP A 6 10.49 -19.65 7.37
N ILE A 7 9.38 -18.93 7.16
CA ILE A 7 9.39 -17.50 6.84
C ILE A 7 9.39 -16.74 8.17
N THR A 8 10.56 -16.60 8.79
CA THR A 8 10.73 -15.62 9.88
C THR A 8 10.72 -14.20 9.28
N PRO A 9 10.14 -13.22 9.99
CA PRO A 9 9.14 -12.27 9.47
C PRO A 9 9.76 -11.30 8.44
N ALA A 10 9.21 -11.02 7.26
CA ALA A 10 7.81 -10.80 6.91
C ALA A 10 7.04 -9.98 7.97
N ASP A 11 7.69 -9.04 8.65
CA ASP A 11 6.97 -8.15 9.58
C ASP A 11 6.34 -7.02 8.75
N LYS A 12 5.25 -7.37 8.05
CA LYS A 12 4.42 -6.51 7.16
C LYS A 12 4.85 -6.32 5.70
N ASP A 13 5.61 -7.21 5.07
CA ASP A 13 5.58 -7.28 3.59
C ASP A 13 4.42 -8.19 3.20
N GLY A 14 3.45 -7.64 2.47
CA GLY A 14 2.15 -8.29 2.30
C GLY A 14 1.21 -7.50 1.41
N LYS A 15 0.15 -8.19 0.96
CA LYS A 15 -0.94 -7.58 0.19
C LYS A 15 -2.07 -7.21 1.14
N TYR A 16 -2.45 -5.94 1.11
CA TYR A 16 -3.52 -5.38 1.90
C TYR A 16 -4.64 -4.96 0.96
N GLU A 17 -5.88 -5.35 1.26
CA GLU A 17 -7.05 -4.95 0.48
C GLU A 17 -8.09 -4.37 1.42
N PHE A 18 -8.51 -3.14 1.15
CA PHE A 18 -9.53 -2.44 1.94
C PHE A 18 -10.30 -1.46 1.06
N LYS A 19 -11.52 -1.10 1.51
CA LYS A 19 -12.33 -0.10 0.80
C LYS A 19 -11.99 1.30 1.30
N ILE A 20 -11.83 2.24 0.37
CA ILE A 20 -11.65 3.66 0.66
C ILE A 20 -12.73 4.48 -0.02
N PHE A 21 -13.05 5.64 0.55
CA PHE A 21 -13.85 6.65 -0.13
C PHE A 21 -12.93 7.51 -0.99
N TYR A 22 -13.08 7.42 -2.30
CA TYR A 22 -12.29 8.14 -3.29
C TYR A 22 -13.20 8.77 -4.35
N SER A 23 -13.05 10.07 -4.61
CA SER A 23 -13.91 10.82 -5.55
C SER A 23 -15.41 10.61 -5.32
N GLY A 24 -15.86 10.59 -4.06
CA GLY A 24 -17.28 10.50 -3.72
C GLY A 24 -17.91 9.11 -3.87
N ARG A 25 -17.11 8.06 -4.07
CA ARG A 25 -17.55 6.65 -4.15
C ARG A 25 -16.66 5.74 -3.33
N GLU A 26 -17.22 4.62 -2.86
CA GLU A 26 -16.44 3.53 -2.26
C GLU A 26 -15.75 2.73 -3.36
N VAL A 27 -14.43 2.64 -3.26
CA VAL A 27 -13.58 1.89 -4.19
C VAL A 27 -12.70 0.93 -3.43
N VAL A 28 -12.31 -0.16 -4.08
CA VAL A 28 -11.37 -1.12 -3.52
C VAL A 28 -9.96 -0.58 -3.73
N CYS A 29 -9.20 -0.50 -2.64
CA CYS A 29 -7.78 -0.17 -2.62
C CYS A 29 -6.98 -1.42 -2.25
N ARG A 30 -6.06 -1.78 -3.13
CA ARG A 30 -5.08 -2.85 -2.94
C ARG A 30 -3.72 -2.20 -2.75
N VAL A 31 -3.02 -2.58 -1.70
CA VAL A 31 -1.68 -2.08 -1.41
C VAL A 31 -0.76 -3.27 -1.22
N GLU A 32 0.25 -3.39 -2.07
CA GLU A 32 1.27 -4.42 -1.98
C GLU A 32 2.53 -3.77 -1.43
N LYS A 33 2.90 -4.13 -0.20
CA LYS A 33 4.14 -3.67 0.41
C LYS A 33 5.29 -4.60 0.05
N GLU A 34 6.31 -4.06 -0.60
CA GLU A 34 7.57 -4.70 -0.95
C GLU A 34 8.74 -3.89 -0.39
N GLN A 35 9.22 -4.30 0.78
CA GLN A 35 10.31 -3.67 1.54
C GLN A 35 10.01 -2.19 1.88
N THR A 36 10.50 -1.28 1.04
CA THR A 36 10.37 0.18 1.16
C THR A 36 9.45 0.75 0.09
N ILE A 37 8.81 -0.08 -0.71
CA ILE A 37 7.91 0.33 -1.79
C ILE A 37 6.50 -0.18 -1.49
N LEU A 38 5.50 0.62 -1.81
CA LEU A 38 4.09 0.32 -1.71
C LEU A 38 3.47 0.51 -3.09
N HIS A 39 2.98 -0.58 -3.67
CA HIS A 39 2.21 -0.54 -4.91
C HIS A 39 0.74 -0.42 -4.56
N VAL A 40 0.16 0.74 -4.84
CA VAL A 40 -1.23 1.08 -4.55
C VAL A 40 -2.04 0.95 -5.83
N THR A 41 -3.14 0.23 -5.78
CA THR A 41 -4.11 0.08 -6.88
C THR A 41 -5.51 0.38 -6.36
N ILE A 42 -6.16 1.40 -6.91
CA ILE A 42 -7.49 1.86 -6.54
C ILE A 42 -8.43 1.67 -7.74
N ASP A 43 -9.56 0.99 -7.53
CA ASP A 43 -10.63 0.82 -8.55
C ASP A 43 -10.13 0.22 -9.87
N ASP A 44 -9.04 -0.57 -9.83
CA ASP A 44 -8.34 -1.21 -10.97
C ASP A 44 -7.75 -0.25 -12.04
N ASN A 45 -8.13 1.03 -12.02
CA ASN A 45 -7.76 2.02 -13.02
C ASN A 45 -6.71 3.02 -12.51
N ILE A 46 -6.58 3.18 -11.20
CA ILE A 46 -5.63 4.10 -10.57
C ILE A 46 -4.53 3.27 -9.93
N ASN A 47 -3.34 3.30 -10.50
CA ASN A 47 -2.15 2.66 -9.94
C ASN A 47 -1.15 3.74 -9.52
N ALA A 48 -0.54 3.61 -8.34
CA ALA A 48 0.45 4.53 -7.82
C ALA A 48 1.53 3.76 -7.07
N THR A 49 2.78 4.23 -7.16
CA THR A 49 3.90 3.64 -6.43
C THR A 49 4.38 4.63 -5.38
N LEU A 50 4.27 4.25 -4.11
CA LEU A 50 4.74 5.04 -2.98
C LEU A 50 6.03 4.43 -2.43
N LYS A 51 6.98 5.28 -2.06
CA LYS A 51 8.21 4.90 -1.38
C LYS A 51 8.12 5.30 0.08
N ILE A 52 8.40 4.35 0.96
CA ILE A 52 8.59 4.54 2.40
C ILE A 52 9.99 5.15 2.60
N ASN A 53 10.03 6.38 3.08
CA ASN A 53 11.27 7.03 3.46
C ASN A 53 11.74 6.57 4.84
N ALA A 54 13.02 6.79 5.15
CA ALA A 54 13.61 6.45 6.44
C ALA A 54 12.94 7.19 7.63
N ASP A 55 12.33 8.35 7.37
CA ASP A 55 11.54 9.13 8.35
C ASP A 55 10.13 8.53 8.59
N GLY A 56 9.75 7.49 7.83
CA GLY A 56 8.41 6.89 7.89
C GLY A 56 7.35 7.67 7.10
N SER A 57 7.74 8.70 6.33
CA SER A 57 6.85 9.35 5.35
C SER A 57 6.71 8.49 4.09
N LEU A 58 5.58 8.63 3.40
CA LEU A 58 5.36 8.03 2.09
C LEU A 58 5.51 9.11 1.02
N THR A 59 6.27 8.84 -0.03
CA THR A 59 6.40 9.73 -1.18
C THR A 59 5.98 8.99 -2.44
N GLN A 60 5.05 9.56 -3.19
CA GLN A 60 4.74 9.02 -4.51
C GLN A 60 5.93 9.20 -5.45
N THR A 61 6.31 8.10 -6.10
CA THR A 61 7.45 8.04 -7.02
C THR A 61 7.02 7.71 -8.45
N ASP A 62 5.86 7.07 -8.63
CA ASP A 62 5.36 6.68 -9.96
C ASP A 62 3.81 6.53 -9.96
N GLY A 63 3.24 6.38 -11.15
CA GLY A 63 1.82 6.15 -11.39
C GLY A 63 0.92 7.40 -11.39
N ASN A 64 -0.36 7.17 -11.22
CA ASN A 64 -1.43 8.16 -11.17
C ASN A 64 -1.32 8.99 -9.91
N ASP A 65 -1.40 10.31 -10.04
CA ASP A 65 -1.44 11.22 -8.90
C ASP A 65 -2.62 10.87 -7.99
N ILE A 66 -2.30 10.51 -6.74
CA ILE A 66 -3.30 10.28 -5.70
C ILE A 66 -3.17 11.39 -4.64
N PRO A 67 -4.29 11.92 -4.14
CA PRO A 67 -4.29 12.98 -3.15
C PRO A 67 -3.57 12.55 -1.86
N ASP A 68 -2.89 13.51 -1.22
CA ASP A 68 -2.15 13.28 0.03
C ASP A 68 -3.01 12.64 1.12
N SER A 69 -4.30 12.98 1.20
CA SER A 69 -5.23 12.37 2.16
C SER A 69 -5.35 10.83 1.99
N SER A 70 -5.30 10.34 0.74
CA SER A 70 -5.28 8.90 0.47
C SER A 70 -3.94 8.27 0.85
N ILE A 71 -2.84 8.95 0.56
CA ILE A 71 -1.49 8.50 0.96
C ILE A 71 -1.37 8.39 2.48
N GLU A 72 -1.83 9.39 3.22
CA GLU A 72 -1.85 9.38 4.69
C GLU A 72 -2.75 8.28 5.26
N PHE A 73 -3.90 8.04 4.63
CA PHE A 73 -4.78 6.94 5.04
C PHE A 73 -4.12 5.59 4.83
N ILE A 74 -3.51 5.36 3.66
CA ILE A 74 -2.76 4.14 3.35
C ILE A 74 -1.61 3.96 4.33
N LYS A 75 -0.84 5.02 4.61
CA LYS A 75 0.23 5.00 5.60
C LYS A 75 -0.27 4.46 6.95
N LYS A 76 -1.39 4.98 7.47
CA LYS A 76 -1.97 4.53 8.75
C LYS A 76 -2.44 3.08 8.70
N GLN A 77 -3.02 2.62 7.59
CA GLN A 77 -3.47 1.23 7.46
C GLN A 77 -2.30 0.23 7.43
N ILE A 78 -1.22 0.58 6.73
CA ILE A 78 -0.09 -0.33 6.51
C ILE A 78 0.94 -0.23 7.64
N LEU A 79 1.42 0.98 7.92
CA LEU A 79 2.49 1.18 8.90
C LEU A 79 1.97 1.17 10.34
N GLY A 80 0.72 1.59 10.57
CA GLY A 80 0.11 1.73 11.90
C GLY A 80 0.24 3.14 12.43
#